data_AF-A0A9E5NRC7-F1
#
_entry.id   AF-A0A9E5NRC7-F1
#
_cell.length_a   1.000
_cell.length_b   1.000
_cell.length_c   1.000
_cell.angle_alpha   90.00
_cell.angle_beta   90.00
_cell.angle_gamma   90.00
#
_symmetry.space_group_name_H-M   'P 1'
#
loop_
_entity.id
_entity.type
_entity.pdbx_description
1 polymer ?
#
loop_
_entity_poly.entity_id
_entity_poly.type
_entity_poly.pdbx_seq_one_letter_code
_entity_poly.pdbx_strand_id
1 'polypeptide(L)'
;MNSPIFMIREPQATPYTQAAVAMLPGLGPSVKATVRQPGLQLDAERIVETVDALERRIQERFPGSGLGRIASQLGTIAQGTMERLGRAAEPILPLRIAAGLGIVALLVLLIELIVTAEFPSGGPNFFELVEALEAGGNILIFVGLLVIFLVTLEGRIKRRRALHALRDLRALAHIVDMHQLNKDPDKVLHPEDDTPSSPQRDYSQALTARYLDYCSELLSLVSKVAALYAQTFDDPVVLSAVEEVETLTTTLSGKIWQKIMILDRTVTPPYQ
;
A
#
# COMPACT_ATOMS: atom_id res chain seq x y z
N MET A 1 -34.19 -14.06 3.28
CA MET A 1 -34.33 -14.72 1.97
C MET A 1 -33.93 -13.72 0.89
N ASN A 2 -32.98 -14.14 0.05
CA ASN A 2 -32.38 -13.50 -1.13
C ASN A 2 -31.61 -12.17 -0.96
N SER A 3 -30.35 -12.29 -0.50
CA SER A 3 -29.27 -11.41 -0.96
C SER A 3 -28.97 -11.71 -2.44
N PRO A 4 -28.81 -10.70 -3.32
CA PRO A 4 -28.33 -10.94 -4.67
C PRO A 4 -26.83 -11.21 -4.60
N ILE A 5 -26.49 -12.49 -4.71
CA ILE A 5 -25.16 -13.01 -4.93
C ILE A 5 -24.63 -12.40 -6.23
N PHE A 6 -23.53 -11.66 -6.09
CA PHE A 6 -22.45 -11.44 -7.05
C PHE A 6 -22.64 -12.19 -8.39
N MET A 7 -23.28 -11.54 -9.37
CA MET A 7 -23.28 -12.03 -10.75
C MET A 7 -22.03 -11.45 -11.42
N ILE A 8 -20.93 -12.20 -11.38
CA ILE A 8 -19.74 -11.92 -12.19
C ILE A 8 -20.18 -12.07 -13.65
N ARG A 9 -20.29 -10.96 -14.38
CA ARG A 9 -20.56 -10.99 -15.82
C ARG A 9 -19.25 -11.35 -16.52
N GLU A 10 -19.17 -12.52 -17.14
CA GLU A 10 -18.02 -12.90 -17.96
C GLU A 10 -17.81 -11.89 -19.11
N PRO A 11 -16.59 -11.39 -19.35
CA PRO A 11 -16.33 -10.51 -20.48
C PRO A 11 -16.29 -11.33 -21.77
N GLN A 12 -17.21 -11.00 -22.69
CA GLN A 12 -17.20 -11.50 -24.07
C GLN A 12 -15.89 -11.07 -24.76
N ALA A 13 -15.08 -12.03 -25.20
CA ALA A 13 -13.85 -11.76 -25.92
C ALA A 13 -14.16 -11.15 -27.29
N THR A 14 -13.63 -9.95 -27.57
CA THR A 14 -13.68 -9.35 -28.90
C THR A 14 -12.82 -10.14 -29.90
N PRO A 15 -13.24 -10.27 -31.17
CA PRO A 15 -12.57 -11.11 -32.19
C PRO A 15 -11.12 -10.70 -32.53
N TYR A 16 -10.64 -9.56 -32.05
CA TYR A 16 -9.26 -9.10 -32.26
C TYR A 16 -8.22 -9.86 -31.43
N THR A 17 -8.60 -10.49 -30.31
CA THR A 17 -7.65 -11.10 -29.37
C THR A 17 -7.16 -12.48 -29.83
N GLN A 18 -7.92 -13.20 -30.67
CA GLN A 18 -7.53 -14.53 -31.15
C GLN A 18 -6.62 -14.48 -32.38
N ALA A 19 -6.67 -13.43 -33.20
CA ALA A 19 -5.89 -13.35 -34.44
C ALA A 19 -4.40 -13.03 -34.20
N ALA A 20 -4.07 -12.29 -33.13
CA ALA A 20 -2.68 -11.88 -32.87
C ALA A 20 -1.77 -13.02 -32.36
N VAL A 21 -2.35 -14.08 -31.79
CA VAL A 21 -1.59 -15.20 -31.20
C VAL A 21 -1.14 -16.22 -32.26
N ALA A 22 -1.73 -16.21 -33.46
CA ALA A 22 -1.53 -17.26 -34.46
C ALA A 22 -0.46 -16.98 -35.54
N MET A 23 0.19 -15.81 -35.56
CA MET A 23 0.95 -15.38 -36.76
C MET A 23 2.48 -15.23 -36.64
N LEU A 24 3.15 -15.60 -35.55
CA LEU A 24 4.62 -15.55 -35.48
C LEU A 24 5.23 -16.74 -34.74
N PRO A 25 5.69 -17.80 -35.44
CA PRO A 25 6.47 -18.86 -34.81
C PRO A 25 7.93 -18.41 -34.72
N GLY A 26 8.49 -18.31 -33.50
CA GLY A 26 9.95 -18.27 -33.34
C GLY A 26 10.59 -17.21 -32.44
N LEU A 27 9.90 -16.62 -31.47
CA LEU A 27 10.55 -15.82 -30.41
C LEU A 27 10.29 -16.46 -29.04
N GLY A 28 11.39 -16.86 -28.38
CA GLY A 28 11.38 -17.49 -27.07
C GLY A 28 10.78 -16.62 -25.96
N PRO A 29 10.44 -17.21 -24.80
CA PRO A 29 9.61 -16.55 -23.80
C PRO A 29 10.48 -15.69 -22.88
N SER A 30 10.77 -14.46 -23.26
CA SER A 30 11.30 -13.49 -22.31
C SER A 30 10.92 -12.07 -22.68
N VAL A 31 9.63 -11.76 -22.52
CA VAL A 31 9.10 -10.62 -21.76
C VAL A 31 7.62 -10.94 -21.63
N LYS A 32 7.23 -11.66 -20.56
CA LYS A 32 5.82 -11.73 -20.18
C LYS A 32 5.47 -10.33 -19.67
N ALA A 33 4.90 -9.49 -20.53
CA ALA A 33 3.99 -8.47 -20.07
C ALA A 33 2.94 -9.23 -19.25
N THR A 34 2.96 -9.07 -17.93
CA THR A 34 1.98 -9.72 -17.04
C THR A 34 0.61 -9.23 -17.48
N VAL A 35 -0.10 -10.03 -18.26
CA VAL A 35 -1.51 -9.82 -18.57
C VAL A 35 -2.25 -9.94 -17.25
N ARG A 36 -2.39 -8.81 -16.53
CA ARG A 36 -3.14 -8.75 -15.28
C ARG A 36 -4.59 -9.05 -15.61
N GLN A 37 -5.13 -10.13 -15.06
CA GLN A 37 -6.52 -10.52 -15.29
C GLN A 37 -7.46 -9.40 -14.79
N PRO A 38 -8.36 -8.87 -15.63
CA PRO A 38 -9.15 -7.67 -15.32
C PRO A 38 -10.11 -7.80 -14.11
N GLY A 39 -10.31 -9.00 -13.56
CA GLY A 39 -11.13 -9.23 -12.36
C GLY A 39 -10.37 -9.41 -11.04
N LEU A 40 -9.04 -9.36 -11.02
CA LEU A 40 -8.20 -9.61 -9.84
C LEU A 40 -7.53 -8.34 -9.28
N GLN A 41 -8.17 -7.18 -9.46
CA GLN A 41 -7.66 -5.91 -8.95
C GLN A 41 -8.61 -5.25 -7.96
N LEU A 42 -8.04 -4.51 -7.01
CA LEU A 42 -8.81 -3.75 -6.04
C LEU A 42 -9.15 -2.42 -6.69
N ASP A 43 -10.44 -2.09 -6.71
CA ASP A 43 -10.91 -0.83 -7.25
C ASP A 43 -10.89 0.23 -6.15
N ALA A 44 -10.00 1.21 -6.31
CA ALA A 44 -9.81 2.26 -5.33
C ALA A 44 -11.03 3.20 -5.23
N GLU A 45 -11.75 3.44 -6.33
CA GLU A 45 -12.99 4.23 -6.33
C GLU A 45 -14.06 3.53 -5.49
N ARG A 46 -14.23 2.22 -5.69
CA ARG A 46 -15.17 1.41 -4.91
C ARG A 46 -14.83 1.37 -3.43
N ILE A 47 -13.55 1.36 -3.08
CA ILE A 47 -13.12 1.43 -1.68
C ILE A 47 -13.54 2.77 -1.07
N VAL A 48 -13.32 3.89 -1.75
CA VAL A 48 -13.75 5.22 -1.29
C VAL A 48 -15.28 5.27 -1.13
N GLU A 49 -16.04 4.81 -2.13
CA GLU A 49 -17.52 4.74 -2.04
C GLU A 49 -17.97 3.95 -0.80
N THR A 50 -17.27 2.85 -0.49
CA THR A 50 -17.59 2.00 0.65
C THR A 50 -17.25 2.68 1.98
N VAL A 51 -16.15 3.43 2.05
CA VAL A 51 -15.79 4.24 3.22
C VAL A 51 -16.85 5.32 3.46
N ASP A 52 -17.26 6.05 2.43
CA ASP A 52 -18.26 7.11 2.53
C ASP A 52 -19.64 6.55 2.95
N ALA A 53 -19.99 5.36 2.46
CA ALA A 53 -21.20 4.67 2.89
C ALA A 53 -21.12 4.19 4.35
N LEU A 54 -19.96 3.75 4.82
CA LEU A 54 -19.74 3.38 6.22
C LEU A 54 -19.79 4.61 7.13
N GLU A 55 -19.15 5.72 6.75
CA GLU A 55 -19.19 6.98 7.52
C GLU A 55 -20.63 7.44 7.75
N ARG A 56 -21.46 7.47 6.69
CA ARG A 56 -22.88 7.85 6.81
C ARG A 56 -23.63 6.94 7.77
N ARG A 57 -23.48 5.61 7.65
CA ARG A 57 -24.12 4.64 8.55
C ARG A 57 -23.70 4.83 10.01
N ILE A 58 -22.41 5.12 10.24
CA ILE A 58 -21.90 5.40 11.59
C ILE A 58 -22.51 6.69 12.13
N GLN A 59 -22.54 7.76 11.33
CA GLN A 59 -23.05 9.06 11.76
C GLN A 59 -24.56 9.07 12.02
N GLU A 60 -25.33 8.33 11.21
CA GLU A 60 -26.77 8.12 11.40
C GLU A 60 -27.07 7.39 12.71
N ARG A 61 -26.26 6.39 13.06
CA ARG A 61 -26.50 5.54 14.25
C ARG A 61 -25.85 6.08 15.53
N PHE A 62 -24.69 6.70 15.41
CA PHE A 62 -23.86 7.19 16.51
C PHE A 62 -23.43 8.66 16.25
N PRO A 63 -24.40 9.59 16.22
CA PRO A 63 -24.14 10.98 15.86
C PRO A 63 -23.14 11.63 16.83
N GLY A 64 -22.11 12.27 16.28
CA GLY A 64 -21.09 12.96 17.05
C GLY A 64 -20.10 12.04 17.78
N SER A 65 -20.18 10.72 17.55
CA SER A 65 -19.21 9.77 18.08
C SER A 65 -17.82 9.98 17.46
N GLY A 66 -16.78 9.59 18.20
CA GLY A 66 -15.41 9.62 17.67
C GLY A 66 -15.21 8.72 16.45
N LEU A 67 -16.03 7.67 16.29
CA LEU A 67 -15.95 6.71 15.19
C LEU A 67 -16.27 7.35 13.83
N GLY A 68 -17.24 8.28 13.79
CA GLY A 68 -17.56 9.02 12.55
C GLY A 68 -16.37 9.85 12.07
N ARG A 69 -15.65 10.50 12.99
CA ARG A 69 -14.42 11.25 12.65
C ARG A 69 -13.32 10.34 12.10
N ILE A 70 -13.16 9.13 12.65
CA ILE A 70 -12.19 8.16 12.15
C ILE A 70 -12.57 7.69 10.74
N ALA A 71 -13.85 7.43 10.48
CA ALA A 71 -14.33 7.05 9.16
C ALA A 71 -14.06 8.16 8.12
N SER A 72 -14.31 9.42 8.48
CA SER A 72 -13.99 10.58 7.64
C SER A 72 -12.48 10.72 7.36
N GLN A 73 -11.65 10.50 8.38
CA GLN A 73 -10.19 10.47 8.23
C GLN A 73 -9.73 9.35 7.30
N LEU A 74 -10.31 8.15 7.42
CA LEU A 74 -10.07 7.05 6.49
C LEU A 74 -10.46 7.43 5.06
N GLY A 75 -11.61 8.10 4.87
CA GLY A 75 -12.07 8.58 3.57
C GLY A 75 -11.05 9.54 2.94
N THR A 76 -10.55 10.49 3.72
CA THR A 76 -9.50 11.43 3.28
C THR A 76 -8.21 10.69 2.87
N ILE A 77 -7.79 9.70 3.66
CA ILE A 77 -6.60 8.88 3.34
C ILE A 77 -6.85 8.04 2.08
N ALA A 78 -8.03 7.45 1.92
CA ALA A 78 -8.37 6.62 0.76
C ALA A 78 -8.43 7.45 -0.54
N GLN A 79 -9.07 8.62 -0.51
CA GLN A 79 -9.09 9.56 -1.64
C GLN A 79 -7.66 10.04 -1.99
N GLY A 80 -6.88 10.43 -0.99
CA GLY A 80 -5.47 10.79 -1.20
C GLY A 80 -4.64 9.61 -1.74
N THR A 81 -5.00 8.37 -1.41
CA THR A 81 -4.34 7.16 -1.92
C THR A 81 -4.60 6.99 -3.41
N MET A 82 -5.84 7.16 -3.89
CA MET A 82 -6.16 7.10 -5.33
C MET A 82 -5.26 8.01 -6.16
N GLU A 83 -5.17 9.28 -5.78
CA GLU A 83 -4.31 10.24 -6.51
C GLU A 83 -2.83 9.87 -6.43
N ARG A 84 -2.36 9.43 -5.26
CA ARG A 84 -0.95 9.08 -5.04
C ARG A 84 -0.54 7.86 -5.86
N LEU A 85 -1.41 6.84 -5.94
CA LEU A 85 -1.13 5.62 -6.70
C LEU A 85 -1.17 5.86 -8.20
N GLY A 86 -2.10 6.68 -8.69
CA GLY A 86 -2.10 7.11 -10.09
C GLY A 86 -0.77 7.76 -10.50
N ARG A 87 -0.25 8.69 -9.67
CA ARG A 87 1.06 9.32 -9.90
C ARG A 87 2.25 8.39 -9.61
N ALA A 88 2.09 7.33 -8.83
CA ALA A 88 3.18 6.42 -8.49
C ALA A 88 3.64 5.57 -9.69
N ALA A 89 2.71 5.29 -10.61
CA ALA A 89 3.00 4.61 -11.87
C ALA A 89 3.90 5.47 -12.79
N GLU A 90 3.83 6.79 -12.68
CA GLU A 90 4.58 7.70 -13.56
C GLU A 90 6.04 7.87 -13.13
N PRO A 91 7.00 7.89 -14.07
CA PRO A 91 8.40 8.12 -13.76
C PRO A 91 8.66 9.57 -13.32
N ILE A 92 9.61 9.78 -12.40
CA ILE A 92 10.02 11.13 -11.98
C ILE A 92 10.92 11.73 -13.09
N LEU A 93 10.32 12.45 -14.04
CA LEU A 93 10.98 12.91 -15.26
C LEU A 93 12.29 13.69 -15.03
N PRO A 94 12.40 14.64 -14.09
CA PRO A 94 13.67 15.33 -13.82
C PRO A 94 14.80 14.37 -13.45
N LEU A 95 14.49 13.31 -12.70
CA LEU A 95 15.47 12.32 -12.30
C LEU A 95 15.87 11.40 -13.45
N ARG A 96 14.92 11.06 -14.33
CA ARG A 96 15.18 10.30 -15.56
C ARG A 96 16.06 11.10 -16.53
N ILE A 97 15.78 12.39 -16.70
CA ILE A 97 16.61 13.28 -17.53
C ILE A 97 18.02 13.37 -16.93
N ALA A 98 18.15 13.60 -15.62
CA ALA A 98 19.45 13.67 -14.96
C ALA A 98 20.24 12.35 -15.10
N ALA A 99 19.59 11.20 -14.93
CA ALA A 99 20.21 9.90 -15.14
C ALA A 99 20.64 9.71 -16.60
N GLY A 100 19.79 10.09 -17.57
CA GLY A 100 20.09 10.04 -19.00
C GLY A 100 21.29 10.91 -19.37
N LEU A 101 21.34 12.14 -18.88
CA LEU A 101 22.49 13.03 -19.06
C LEU A 101 23.77 12.46 -18.44
N GLY A 102 23.68 11.87 -17.25
CA GLY A 102 24.81 11.18 -16.62
C GLY A 102 25.32 9.99 -17.44
N ILE A 103 24.42 9.20 -18.05
CA ILE A 103 24.78 8.11 -18.95
C ILE A 103 25.45 8.65 -20.22
N VAL A 104 24.91 9.70 -20.83
CA VAL A 104 25.52 10.33 -22.02
C VAL A 104 26.91 10.86 -21.68
N ALA A 105 27.08 11.54 -20.55
CA ALA A 105 28.37 12.02 -20.09
C ALA A 105 29.38 10.87 -19.88
N LEU A 106 28.92 9.75 -19.30
CA LEU A 106 29.74 8.55 -19.13
C LEU A 106 30.19 7.98 -20.48
N LEU A 107 29.29 7.90 -21.47
CA LEU A 107 29.61 7.40 -22.81
C LEU A 107 30.57 8.32 -23.56
N VAL A 108 30.38 9.65 -23.47
CA VAL A 108 31.29 10.63 -24.08
C VAL A 108 32.69 10.49 -23.49
N LEU A 109 32.81 10.39 -22.16
CA LEU A 109 34.10 10.19 -21.48
C LEU A 109 34.80 8.89 -21.93
N LEU A 110 34.04 7.80 -22.08
CA LEU A 110 34.57 6.53 -22.56
C LEU A 110 35.04 6.61 -24.03
N ILE A 111 34.29 7.29 -24.90
CA ILE A 111 34.67 7.49 -26.31
C ILE A 111 35.93 8.35 -26.39
N GLU A 112 35.99 9.46 -25.65
CA GLU A 112 37.14 10.35 -25.62
C GLU A 112 38.40 9.60 -25.19
N LEU A 113 38.32 8.80 -24.12
CA LEU A 113 39.42 7.95 -23.64
C LEU A 113 39.94 7.00 -24.73
N ILE A 114 39.05 6.43 -25.57
CA ILE A 114 39.44 5.53 -26.66
C ILE A 114 40.06 6.29 -27.83
N VAL A 115 39.49 7.45 -28.19
CA VAL A 115 39.94 8.24 -29.36
C VAL A 115 41.26 8.94 -29.11
N THR A 116 41.51 9.41 -27.89
CA THR A 116 42.77 10.09 -27.51
C THR A 116 43.85 9.13 -27.02
N ALA A 117 43.57 7.82 -26.99
CA ALA A 117 44.57 6.83 -26.65
C ALA A 117 45.63 6.73 -27.75
N GLU A 118 46.71 7.49 -27.61
CA GLU A 118 47.90 7.33 -28.43
C GLU A 118 48.68 6.10 -27.94
N PHE A 119 48.86 5.10 -28.80
CA PHE A 119 49.71 3.94 -28.50
C PHE A 119 51.13 4.22 -28.99
N PRO A 120 52.13 4.33 -28.09
CA PRO A 120 53.52 4.46 -28.50
C PRO A 120 53.93 3.27 -29.37
N SER A 121 54.75 3.51 -30.39
CA SER A 121 55.21 2.50 -31.36
C SER A 121 56.03 1.33 -30.76
N GLY A 122 56.27 1.33 -29.44
CA GLY A 122 56.90 0.24 -28.68
C GLY A 122 55.97 -0.48 -27.68
N GLY A 123 54.69 -0.12 -27.62
CA GLY A 123 53.74 -0.57 -26.59
C GLY A 123 53.81 0.30 -25.32
N PRO A 124 52.70 0.42 -24.56
CA PRO A 124 52.65 1.26 -23.36
C PRO A 124 53.48 0.64 -22.21
N ASN A 125 54.25 1.48 -21.51
CA ASN A 125 54.95 1.05 -20.29
C ASN A 125 53.96 0.79 -19.15
N PHE A 126 54.32 -0.08 -18.20
CA PHE A 126 53.48 -0.37 -17.03
C PHE A 126 53.10 0.91 -16.25
N PHE A 127 54.02 1.86 -16.10
CA PHE A 127 53.76 3.11 -15.39
C PHE A 127 52.81 4.05 -16.15
N GLU A 128 52.90 4.11 -17.48
CA GLU A 128 51.99 4.90 -18.33
C GLU A 128 50.55 4.34 -18.28
N LEU A 129 50.41 3.02 -18.23
CA LEU A 129 49.11 2.35 -18.03
C LEU A 129 48.48 2.69 -16.67
N VAL A 130 49.29 2.71 -15.60
CA VAL A 130 48.81 3.07 -14.26
C VAL A 130 48.42 4.55 -14.19
N GLU A 131 49.21 5.44 -14.78
CA GLU A 131 48.92 6.88 -14.83
C GLU A 131 47.64 7.19 -15.62
N ALA A 132 47.44 6.56 -16.78
CA ALA A 132 46.21 6.68 -17.56
C ALA A 132 44.98 6.18 -16.78
N LEU A 133 45.14 5.09 -16.03
CA LEU A 133 44.08 4.53 -15.19
C LEU A 133 43.77 5.44 -13.98
N GLU A 134 44.77 6.08 -13.40
CA GLU A 134 44.58 7.03 -12.30
C GLU A 134 43.91 8.33 -12.77
N ALA A 135 44.31 8.86 -13.94
CA ALA A 135 43.76 10.09 -14.50
C ALA A 135 42.28 9.95 -14.92
N GLY A 136 41.91 8.85 -15.58
CA GLY A 136 40.54 8.60 -16.04
C GLY A 136 39.64 7.87 -15.05
N GLY A 137 40.23 7.05 -14.17
CA GLY A 137 39.49 6.09 -13.34
C GLY A 137 38.58 6.75 -12.31
N ASN A 138 39.05 7.79 -11.61
CA ASN A 138 38.26 8.46 -10.58
C ASN A 138 36.98 9.09 -11.16
N ILE A 139 37.10 9.79 -12.29
CA ILE A 139 35.96 10.44 -12.95
C ILE A 139 34.95 9.37 -13.39
N LEU A 140 35.42 8.29 -14.02
CA LEU A 140 34.56 7.20 -14.48
C LEU A 140 33.80 6.55 -13.30
N ILE A 141 34.48 6.32 -12.18
CA ILE A 141 33.87 5.77 -10.96
C ILE A 141 32.81 6.73 -10.40
N PHE A 142 33.12 8.02 -10.25
CA PHE A 142 32.18 8.99 -9.69
C PHE A 142 30.94 9.17 -10.58
N VAL A 143 31.11 9.28 -11.90
CA VAL A 143 29.99 9.39 -12.84
C VAL A 143 29.15 8.10 -12.84
N GLY A 144 29.80 6.93 -12.82
CA GLY A 144 29.10 5.64 -12.72
C GLY A 144 28.28 5.52 -11.43
N LEU A 145 28.87 5.88 -10.28
CA LEU A 145 28.17 5.90 -9.00
C LEU A 145 27.01 6.90 -8.99
N LEU A 146 27.20 8.08 -9.60
CA LEU A 146 26.15 9.08 -9.72
C LEU A 146 24.97 8.55 -10.55
N VAL A 147 25.22 7.89 -11.68
CA VAL A 147 24.17 7.28 -12.51
C VAL A 147 23.41 6.21 -11.73
N ILE A 148 24.12 5.27 -11.07
CA ILE A 148 23.50 4.24 -10.24
C ILE A 148 22.68 4.89 -9.11
N PHE A 149 23.21 5.93 -8.48
CA PHE A 149 22.52 6.69 -7.44
C PHE A 149 21.21 7.31 -7.97
N LEU A 150 21.24 7.97 -9.13
CA LEU A 150 20.06 8.61 -9.72
C LEU A 150 18.99 7.59 -10.13
N VAL A 151 19.40 6.49 -10.78
CA VAL A 151 18.48 5.41 -11.17
C VAL A 151 17.80 4.78 -9.95
N THR A 152 18.53 4.57 -8.85
CA THR A 152 17.98 3.99 -7.62
C THR A 152 17.24 5.00 -6.73
N LEU A 153 17.50 6.30 -6.88
CA LEU A 153 16.89 7.34 -6.06
C LEU A 153 15.38 7.43 -6.30
N GLU A 154 14.92 7.15 -7.53
CA GLU A 154 13.50 7.18 -7.87
C GLU A 154 12.70 6.20 -7.00
N GLY A 155 13.15 4.95 -6.97
CA GLY A 155 12.55 3.90 -6.15
C GLY A 155 12.60 4.24 -4.67
N ARG A 156 13.71 4.79 -4.18
CA ARG A 156 13.85 5.22 -2.78
C ARG A 156 12.85 6.33 -2.39
N ILE A 157 12.63 7.31 -3.26
CA ILE A 157 11.65 8.39 -3.04
C ILE A 157 10.23 7.81 -3.01
N LYS A 158 9.88 7.00 -4.01
CA LYS A 158 8.54 6.39 -4.13
C LYS A 158 8.25 5.46 -2.95
N ARG A 159 9.21 4.62 -2.54
CA ARG A 159 9.12 3.77 -1.33
C ARG A 159 8.86 4.60 -0.07
N ARG A 160 9.62 5.68 0.16
CA ARG A 160 9.42 6.54 1.35
C ARG A 160 8.00 7.10 1.42
N ARG A 161 7.43 7.52 0.28
CA ARG A 161 6.05 8.02 0.20
C ARG A 161 5.02 6.92 0.53
N ALA A 162 5.20 5.72 -0.02
CA ALA A 162 4.33 4.57 0.28
C ALA A 162 4.38 4.20 1.77
N LEU A 163 5.58 4.09 2.35
CA LEU A 163 5.76 3.78 3.77
C LEU A 163 5.15 4.84 4.69
N HIS A 164 5.15 6.12 4.31
CA HIS A 164 4.47 7.16 5.07
C HIS A 164 2.96 6.91 5.13
N ALA A 165 2.33 6.64 3.98
CA ALA A 165 0.90 6.36 3.94
C ALA A 165 0.52 5.08 4.72
N LEU A 166 1.33 4.03 4.65
CA LEU A 166 1.12 2.81 5.43
C LEU A 166 1.27 3.04 6.95
N ARG A 167 2.09 4.00 7.37
CA ARG A 167 2.15 4.43 8.77
C ARG A 167 0.89 5.15 9.20
N ASP A 168 0.35 6.02 8.34
CA ASP A 168 -0.92 6.72 8.60
C ASP A 168 -2.06 5.69 8.79
N LEU A 169 -2.12 4.66 7.95
CA LEU A 169 -3.09 3.55 8.08
C LEU A 169 -2.91 2.73 9.37
N ARG A 170 -1.67 2.41 9.75
CA ARG A 170 -1.37 1.71 11.00
C ARG A 170 -1.76 2.55 12.22
N ALA A 171 -1.48 3.84 12.20
CA ALA A 171 -1.91 4.77 13.26
C ALA A 171 -3.43 4.81 13.36
N LEU A 172 -4.14 4.87 12.23
CA LEU A 172 -5.61 4.83 12.20
C LEU A 172 -6.16 3.52 12.80
N ALA A 173 -5.57 2.36 12.48
CA ALA A 173 -5.97 1.08 13.09
C ALA A 173 -5.81 1.09 14.62
N HIS A 174 -4.71 1.66 15.13
CA HIS A 174 -4.53 1.83 16.58
C HIS A 174 -5.52 2.83 17.19
N ILE A 175 -5.89 3.90 16.49
CA ILE A 175 -6.92 4.84 16.96
C ILE A 175 -8.29 4.15 17.03
N VAL A 176 -8.63 3.30 16.06
CA VAL A 176 -9.84 2.46 16.13
C VAL A 176 -9.82 1.58 17.38
N ASP A 177 -8.68 0.95 17.71
CA ASP A 177 -8.50 0.16 18.94
C ASP A 177 -8.70 0.99 20.21
N MET A 178 -8.16 2.22 20.27
CA MET A 178 -8.38 3.14 21.40
C MET A 178 -9.86 3.47 21.61
N HIS A 179 -10.63 3.60 20.54
CA HIS A 179 -12.07 3.83 20.62
C HIS A 179 -12.88 2.63 21.14
N GLN A 180 -12.25 1.46 21.35
CA GLN A 180 -12.86 0.26 21.92
C GLN A 180 -12.59 0.07 23.42
N LEU A 181 -11.71 0.88 24.03
CA LEU A 181 -11.26 0.65 25.41
C LEU A 181 -12.40 0.69 26.44
N ASN A 182 -13.41 1.54 26.24
CA ASN A 182 -14.58 1.60 27.12
C ASN A 182 -15.76 0.74 26.63
N LYS A 183 -15.57 -0.09 25.59
CA LYS A 183 -16.59 -1.01 25.05
C LYS A 183 -16.24 -2.44 25.45
N ASP A 184 -16.03 -2.65 26.75
CA ASP A 184 -15.64 -3.93 27.32
C ASP A 184 -16.86 -4.69 27.86
N PRO A 185 -17.09 -5.96 27.47
CA PRO A 185 -18.18 -6.77 28.02
C PRO A 185 -18.09 -7.01 29.53
N ASP A 186 -16.90 -7.00 30.13
CA ASP A 186 -16.71 -7.27 31.56
C ASP A 186 -17.50 -6.28 32.43
N LYS A 187 -17.56 -5.02 31.98
CA LYS A 187 -18.36 -3.98 32.62
C LYS A 187 -19.86 -4.23 32.56
N VAL A 188 -20.33 -4.96 31.56
CA VAL A 188 -21.75 -5.35 31.45
C VAL A 188 -22.06 -6.51 32.38
N LEU A 189 -21.10 -7.41 32.58
CA LEU A 189 -21.23 -8.58 33.45
C LEU A 189 -21.12 -8.22 34.94
N HIS A 190 -20.28 -7.24 35.29
CA HIS A 190 -19.99 -6.83 36.66
C HIS A 190 -20.24 -5.32 36.85
N PRO A 191 -21.51 -4.88 36.94
CA PRO A 191 -21.85 -3.47 37.10
C PRO A 191 -21.50 -2.88 38.48
N GLU A 192 -21.33 -3.74 39.49
CA GLU A 192 -21.11 -3.37 40.89
C GLU A 192 -19.70 -2.78 41.16
N ASP A 193 -18.74 -2.98 40.24
CA ASP A 193 -17.31 -2.68 40.45
C ASP A 193 -16.87 -1.29 39.94
N ASP A 194 -17.82 -0.41 39.61
CA ASP A 194 -17.49 0.92 39.09
C ASP A 194 -16.98 1.87 40.19
N THR A 195 -15.88 2.57 39.88
CA THR A 195 -15.33 3.65 40.71
C THR A 195 -15.86 5.01 40.22
N PRO A 196 -15.74 6.11 41.00
CA PRO A 196 -16.15 7.44 40.54
C PRO A 196 -15.49 7.92 39.23
N SER A 197 -14.32 7.35 38.89
CA SER A 197 -13.58 7.67 37.65
C SER A 197 -13.78 6.62 36.55
N SER A 198 -14.65 5.63 36.74
CA SER A 198 -14.97 4.65 35.70
C SER A 198 -15.59 5.33 34.46
N PRO A 199 -15.19 4.94 33.23
CA PRO A 199 -15.82 5.39 32.00
C PRO A 199 -17.35 5.20 31.99
N GLN A 200 -18.09 6.22 31.55
CA GLN A 200 -19.55 6.17 31.43
C GLN A 200 -20.02 5.18 30.35
N ARG A 201 -21.17 4.56 30.59
CA ARG A 201 -21.82 3.60 29.69
C ARG A 201 -22.88 4.31 28.85
N ASP A 202 -22.45 4.85 27.73
CA ASP A 202 -23.32 5.65 26.86
C ASP A 202 -24.25 4.81 25.97
N TYR A 203 -24.02 3.49 25.89
CA TYR A 203 -24.70 2.60 24.94
C TYR A 203 -25.28 1.36 25.61
N SER A 204 -26.46 0.95 25.15
CA SER A 204 -27.00 -0.38 25.46
C SER A 204 -26.10 -1.46 24.89
N GLN A 205 -26.21 -2.68 25.40
CA GLN A 205 -25.43 -3.82 24.92
C GLN A 205 -25.54 -4.05 23.41
N ALA A 206 -26.76 -4.04 22.86
CA ALA A 206 -26.99 -4.20 21.43
C ALA A 206 -26.35 -3.06 20.60
N LEU A 207 -26.37 -1.83 21.12
CA LEU A 207 -25.69 -0.69 20.49
C LEU A 207 -24.16 -0.81 20.60
N THR A 208 -23.63 -1.28 21.72
CA THR A 208 -22.19 -1.56 21.90
C THR A 208 -21.70 -2.61 20.91
N ALA A 209 -22.44 -3.71 20.75
CA ALA A 209 -22.11 -4.74 19.75
C ALA A 209 -22.09 -4.15 18.33
N ARG A 210 -23.05 -3.29 17.98
CA ARG A 210 -23.06 -2.61 16.67
C ARG A 210 -21.92 -1.59 16.51
N TYR A 211 -21.53 -0.89 17.56
CA TYR A 211 -20.38 0.01 17.55
C TYR A 211 -19.09 -0.77 17.26
N LEU A 212 -18.91 -1.89 17.94
CA LEU A 212 -17.79 -2.81 17.75
C LEU A 212 -17.77 -3.39 16.32
N ASP A 213 -18.92 -3.76 15.77
CA ASP A 213 -19.05 -4.21 14.37
C ASP A 213 -18.55 -3.15 13.38
N TYR A 214 -18.92 -1.87 13.56
CA TYR A 214 -18.39 -0.78 12.74
C TYR A 214 -16.87 -0.57 12.90
N CYS A 215 -16.31 -0.80 14.10
CA CYS A 215 -14.86 -0.81 14.27
C CYS A 215 -14.19 -1.89 13.40
N SER A 216 -14.76 -3.09 13.34
CA SER A 216 -14.27 -4.17 12.47
C SER A 216 -14.42 -3.83 10.97
N GLU A 217 -15.53 -3.21 10.56
CA GLU A 217 -15.70 -2.73 9.19
C GLU A 217 -14.63 -1.69 8.81
N LEU A 218 -14.32 -0.75 9.71
CA LEU A 218 -13.25 0.23 9.50
C LEU A 218 -11.88 -0.44 9.36
N LEU A 219 -11.53 -1.38 10.24
CA LEU A 219 -10.26 -2.11 10.15
C LEU A 219 -10.15 -2.92 8.84
N SER A 220 -11.26 -3.49 8.37
CA SER A 220 -11.33 -4.17 7.08
C SER A 220 -11.06 -3.24 5.90
N LEU A 221 -11.54 -1.99 5.97
CA LEU A 221 -11.27 -0.97 4.95
C LEU A 221 -9.83 -0.44 5.04
N VAL A 222 -9.29 -0.26 6.25
CA VAL A 222 -7.87 0.08 6.45
C VAL A 222 -6.95 -0.94 5.77
N SER A 223 -7.23 -2.24 5.95
CA SER A 223 -6.50 -3.32 5.26
C SER A 223 -6.62 -3.23 3.74
N LYS A 224 -7.82 -2.96 3.20
CA LYS A 224 -8.02 -2.81 1.75
C LYS A 224 -7.29 -1.61 1.15
N VAL A 225 -7.25 -0.48 1.86
CA VAL A 225 -6.47 0.69 1.42
C VAL A 225 -4.97 0.38 1.45
N ALA A 226 -4.49 -0.38 2.45
CA ALA A 226 -3.09 -0.82 2.49
C ALA A 226 -2.77 -1.76 1.29
N ALA A 227 -3.66 -2.69 0.97
CA ALA A 227 -3.49 -3.63 -0.13
C ALA A 227 -3.38 -2.95 -1.52
N LEU A 228 -3.97 -1.76 -1.71
CA LEU A 228 -3.77 -0.96 -2.94
C LEU A 228 -2.29 -0.59 -3.16
N TYR A 229 -1.52 -0.39 -2.09
CA TYR A 229 -0.07 -0.16 -2.20
C TYR A 229 0.66 -1.41 -2.69
N ALA A 230 0.33 -2.60 -2.18
CA ALA A 230 0.91 -3.86 -2.65
C ALA A 230 0.58 -4.15 -4.13
N GLN A 231 -0.59 -3.70 -4.62
CA GLN A 231 -0.98 -3.84 -6.02
C GLN A 231 -0.18 -2.94 -6.98
N THR A 232 0.26 -1.79 -6.49
CA THR A 232 0.95 -0.77 -7.28
C THR A 232 2.48 -0.89 -7.20
N PHE A 233 3.00 -1.25 -6.03
CA PHE A 233 4.44 -1.29 -5.74
C PHE A 233 4.97 -2.72 -5.74
N ASP A 234 5.93 -2.99 -6.61
CA ASP A 234 6.77 -4.19 -6.57
C ASP A 234 8.06 -3.90 -5.79
N ASP A 235 7.92 -3.56 -4.49
CA ASP A 235 9.03 -3.29 -3.57
C ASP A 235 8.85 -4.15 -2.31
N PRO A 236 9.82 -5.02 -1.97
CA PRO A 236 9.67 -5.97 -0.86
C PRO A 236 9.48 -5.30 0.51
N VAL A 237 10.00 -4.08 0.70
CA VAL A 237 9.82 -3.32 1.93
C VAL A 237 8.40 -2.76 2.04
N VAL A 238 7.82 -2.35 0.90
CA VAL A 238 6.41 -1.89 0.86
C VAL A 238 5.48 -3.07 1.10
N LEU A 239 5.72 -4.22 0.46
CA LEU A 239 4.93 -5.44 0.64
C LEU A 239 4.93 -5.91 2.11
N SER A 240 6.09 -5.96 2.75
CA SER A 240 6.21 -6.29 4.18
C SER A 240 5.45 -5.30 5.07
N ALA A 241 5.53 -3.99 4.77
CA ALA A 241 4.81 -2.98 5.55
C ALA A 241 3.28 -3.05 5.37
N VAL A 242 2.79 -3.54 4.23
CA VAL A 242 1.35 -3.84 4.00
C VAL A 242 0.93 -5.05 4.84
N GLU A 243 1.69 -6.14 4.80
CA GLU A 243 1.42 -7.35 5.59
C GLU A 243 1.35 -7.06 7.10
N GLU A 244 2.18 -6.16 7.61
CA GLU A 244 2.10 -5.69 8.99
C GLU A 244 0.76 -5.02 9.32
N VAL A 245 0.22 -4.20 8.40
CA VAL A 245 -1.09 -3.55 8.59
C VAL A 245 -2.22 -4.57 8.51
N GLU A 246 -2.15 -5.53 7.59
CA GLU A 246 -3.14 -6.61 7.45
C GLU A 246 -3.15 -7.53 8.67
N THR A 247 -1.97 -7.88 9.20
CA THR A 247 -1.84 -8.67 10.42
C THR A 247 -2.41 -7.95 11.63
N LEU A 248 -2.10 -6.66 11.78
CA LEU A 248 -2.62 -5.82 12.86
C LEU A 248 -4.15 -5.74 12.81
N THR A 249 -4.70 -5.39 11.65
CA THR A 249 -6.15 -5.22 11.47
C THR A 249 -6.91 -6.54 11.66
N THR A 250 -6.36 -7.67 11.21
CA THR A 250 -6.91 -9.01 11.47
C THR A 250 -6.90 -9.34 12.96
N THR A 251 -5.78 -9.09 13.65
CA THR A 251 -5.65 -9.34 15.10
C THR A 251 -6.64 -8.51 15.91
N LEU A 252 -6.75 -7.22 15.62
CA LEU A 252 -7.69 -6.32 16.30
C LEU A 252 -9.14 -6.73 16.02
N SER A 253 -9.48 -7.07 14.78
CA SER A 253 -10.82 -7.55 14.42
C SER A 253 -11.18 -8.85 15.17
N GLY A 254 -10.22 -9.75 15.35
CA GLY A 254 -10.39 -10.96 16.16
C GLY A 254 -10.74 -10.66 17.63
N LYS A 255 -10.03 -9.70 18.25
CA LYS A 255 -10.33 -9.24 19.62
C LYS A 255 -11.72 -8.60 19.72
N ILE A 256 -12.12 -7.82 18.72
CA ILE A 256 -13.46 -7.22 18.65
C ILE A 256 -14.54 -8.30 18.59
N TRP A 257 -14.34 -9.31 17.75
CA TRP A 257 -15.32 -10.38 17.59
C TRP A 257 -15.49 -11.18 18.88
N GLN A 258 -14.41 -11.40 19.64
CA GLN A 258 -14.49 -11.99 20.98
C GLN A 258 -15.36 -11.14 21.94
N LYS A 259 -15.20 -9.80 21.94
CA LYS A 259 -16.05 -8.90 22.74
C LYS A 259 -17.52 -9.02 22.35
N ILE A 260 -17.83 -9.01 21.04
CA ILE A 260 -19.20 -9.16 20.53
C ILE A 260 -19.81 -10.50 20.99
N MET A 261 -19.07 -11.60 20.86
CA MET A 261 -19.52 -12.93 21.28
C MET A 261 -19.86 -13.01 22.78
N ILE A 262 -19.12 -12.30 23.64
CA ILE A 262 -19.42 -12.25 25.07
C ILE A 262 -20.70 -11.43 25.32
N LEU A 263 -20.86 -10.30 24.64
CA LEU A 263 -22.07 -9.48 24.75
C LEU A 263 -23.33 -10.24 24.31
N ASP A 264 -23.28 -10.98 23.20
CA ASP A 264 -24.45 -11.70 22.68
C ASP A 264 -24.93 -12.82 23.61
N ARG A 265 -24.01 -13.46 24.36
CA ARG A 265 -24.35 -14.50 25.35
C ARG A 265 -25.21 -13.98 26.50
N THR A 266 -25.14 -12.69 26.79
CA THR A 266 -25.92 -12.06 27.88
C THR A 266 -27.26 -11.47 27.41
N VAL A 267 -27.45 -11.29 26.09
CA VAL A 267 -28.74 -10.85 25.52
C VAL A 267 -29.77 -11.98 25.48
N THR A 268 -29.31 -13.24 25.41
CA THR A 268 -30.20 -14.41 25.41
C THR A 268 -30.37 -14.91 26.84
N PRO A 269 -31.55 -14.81 27.48
CA PRO A 269 -31.75 -15.43 28.77
C PRO A 269 -31.55 -16.95 28.64
N PRO A 270 -30.86 -17.61 29.57
CA PRO A 270 -30.89 -19.07 29.63
C PRO A 270 -32.36 -19.47 29.80
N TYR A 271 -32.85 -20.37 28.94
CA TYR A 271 -34.20 -20.93 28.95
C TYR A 271 -34.81 -20.94 30.36
N GLN A 272 -35.83 -20.10 30.59
CA GLN A 272 -36.85 -20.31 31.62
C GLN A 272 -38.06 -20.94 30.95
#